data_AF-A0A9D6J451-F1
#
_entry.id   AF-A0A9D6J451-F1
#
_cell.length_a   1.000
_cell.length_b   1.000
_cell.length_c   1.000
_cell.angle_alpha   90.00
_cell.angle_beta   90.00
_cell.angle_gamma   90.00
#
_symmetry.space_group_name_H-M   'P 1'
#
loop_
_entity.id
_entity.type
_entity.pdbx_description
1 polymer ?
#
loop_
_entity_poly.entity_id
_entity_poly.type
_entity_poly.pdbx_seq_one_letter_code
_entity_poly.pdbx_strand_id
1 'polypeptide(L)'
;MRGWLRPLLVVVPLLAPLLLLAACTTNPATGQQSFTAFMSADDERRVGAEEHPKMIKEFGGAYGDAKLRAYVHRVGNKLAQVSETPDVAFTFTVLNDDKVNAFALPGGYVYITRGLIALAANEAEMAGVLAHEIGHVTARHTAQRYSTAMAANLGLMVLDVIGSQAGLPSGVGQIVGFGAQAALMGYSRDQELEADMLGVRYLARAGYDPAAMTSFLAKMEAHAALEAAMLGKPNGPTNNIMSTHPRTGERIQQAVVLARLPAGSPAVLGRDEFLAEIDGMVFGDDPDQGVRRGQEFIHPGLGFRFQVPPGFTLFNAPQRVVARGPKQSLIIFDMA
;
A
#
# COMPACT_ATOMS: atom_id res chain seq x y z
N MET A 1 -7.74 58.81 29.29
CA MET A 1 -7.85 57.33 29.24
C MET A 1 -7.66 56.87 27.79
N ARG A 2 -6.42 56.82 27.30
CA ARG A 2 -6.07 56.34 25.96
C ARG A 2 -4.67 55.74 26.03
N GLY A 3 -4.57 54.45 25.82
CA GLY A 3 -3.35 53.66 25.91
C GLY A 3 -3.74 52.27 26.36
N TRP A 4 -3.04 51.24 25.89
CA TRP A 4 -3.19 49.80 26.23
C TRP A 4 -3.87 48.88 25.20
N LEU A 5 -4.14 49.31 23.96
CA LEU A 5 -4.64 48.41 22.89
C LEU A 5 -3.75 48.30 21.64
N ARG A 6 -2.47 48.70 21.72
CA ARG A 6 -1.60 48.78 20.54
C ARG A 6 -0.48 47.73 20.34
N PRO A 7 -0.19 46.73 21.20
CA PRO A 7 0.80 45.71 20.85
C PRO A 7 0.23 44.46 20.15
N LEU A 8 -1.08 44.23 20.16
CA LEU A 8 -1.66 42.97 19.65
C LEU A 8 -1.76 42.87 18.11
N LEU A 9 -1.71 43.99 17.38
CA LEU A 9 -1.89 43.99 15.92
C LEU A 9 -0.61 43.76 15.10
N VAL A 10 0.57 43.75 15.74
CA VAL A 10 1.87 43.58 15.04
C VAL A 10 2.46 42.18 15.25
N VAL A 11 1.98 41.41 16.24
CA VAL A 11 2.49 40.06 16.54
C VAL A 11 1.84 38.98 15.65
N VAL A 12 0.60 39.17 15.22
CA VAL A 12 -0.15 38.22 14.38
C VAL A 12 0.46 37.98 12.98
N PRO A 13 0.96 38.99 12.23
CA PRO A 13 1.48 38.74 10.86
C PRO A 13 2.86 38.07 10.83
N LEU A 14 3.60 38.02 11.95
CA LEU A 14 4.93 37.37 12.03
C LEU A 14 4.87 35.89 12.44
N LEU A 15 3.80 35.45 13.11
CA LEU A 15 3.62 34.04 13.52
C LEU A 15 3.11 33.14 12.39
N ALA A 16 2.30 33.68 11.47
CA ALA A 16 1.75 32.93 10.34
C ALA A 16 2.81 32.30 9.42
N PRO A 17 3.87 33.01 8.97
CA PRO A 17 4.92 32.40 8.14
C PRO A 17 5.79 31.38 8.90
N LEU A 18 5.96 31.52 10.22
CA LEU A 18 6.71 30.55 11.03
C LEU A 18 5.95 29.22 11.20
N LEU A 19 4.63 29.28 11.34
CA LEU A 19 3.76 28.09 11.42
C LEU A 19 3.65 27.36 10.08
N LEU A 20 3.69 28.09 8.96
CA LEU A 20 3.70 27.51 7.61
C LEU A 20 5.00 26.74 7.30
N LEU A 21 6.13 27.12 7.89
CA LEU A 21 7.40 26.41 7.73
C LEU A 21 7.45 25.08 8.52
N ALA A 22 6.74 24.98 9.65
CA ALA A 22 6.61 23.74 10.42
C ALA A 22 5.60 22.74 9.81
N ALA A 23 4.83 23.19 8.82
CA ALA A 23 3.75 22.43 8.19
C ALA A 23 4.20 21.57 6.99
N CYS A 24 5.40 21.82 6.47
CA CYS A 24 5.98 21.08 5.36
C CYS A 24 7.19 20.28 5.82
N THR A 25 7.41 19.12 5.19
CA THR A 25 8.68 18.40 5.31
C THR A 25 9.32 18.25 3.94
N THR A 26 10.64 18.16 3.91
CA THR A 26 11.38 17.98 2.67
C THR A 26 11.40 16.50 2.32
N ASN A 27 10.96 16.16 1.11
CA ASN A 27 11.14 14.83 0.56
C ASN A 27 12.64 14.60 0.35
N PRO A 28 13.28 13.65 1.06
CA PRO A 28 14.72 13.45 0.98
C PRO A 28 15.18 12.97 -0.40
N ALA A 29 14.29 12.39 -1.20
CA ALA A 29 14.61 11.81 -2.49
C ALA A 29 14.49 12.78 -3.68
N THR A 30 13.68 13.83 -3.54
CA THR A 30 13.44 14.84 -4.59
C THR A 30 13.80 16.27 -4.17
N GLY A 31 13.98 16.54 -2.87
CA GLY A 31 14.22 17.87 -2.32
C GLY A 31 12.99 18.78 -2.32
N GLN A 32 11.83 18.28 -2.77
CA GLN A 32 10.59 19.05 -2.79
C GLN A 32 9.98 19.16 -1.39
N GLN A 33 9.25 20.26 -1.15
CA GLN A 33 8.49 20.44 0.09
C GLN A 33 7.12 19.79 -0.06
N SER A 34 6.75 18.96 0.92
CA SER A 34 5.48 18.26 0.96
C SER A 34 4.72 18.65 2.23
N PHE A 35 3.42 18.91 2.11
CA PHE A 35 2.58 19.28 3.24
C PHE A 35 2.31 18.06 4.13
N THR A 36 2.91 18.02 5.32
CA THR A 36 2.80 16.90 6.27
C THR A 36 2.50 17.38 7.70
N ALA A 37 1.90 18.56 7.83
CA ALA A 37 1.75 19.30 9.08
C ALA A 37 1.08 18.51 10.22
N PHE A 38 0.23 17.55 9.88
CA PHE A 38 -0.60 16.84 10.84
C PHE A 38 -0.12 15.42 11.13
N MET A 39 1.02 15.01 10.59
CA MET A 39 1.61 13.69 10.84
C MET A 39 3.14 13.78 10.92
N SER A 40 3.64 13.80 12.15
CA SER A 40 5.09 13.75 12.43
C SER A 40 5.68 12.37 12.14
N ALA A 41 7.00 12.26 12.05
CA ALA A 41 7.66 10.95 11.91
C ALA A 41 7.38 10.02 13.10
N ASP A 42 7.16 10.57 14.29
CA ASP A 42 6.81 9.81 15.49
C ASP A 42 5.36 9.31 15.42
N ASP A 43 4.44 10.12 14.89
CA ASP A 43 3.08 9.69 14.59
C ASP A 43 3.06 8.56 13.56
N GLU A 44 3.86 8.66 12.50
CA GLU A 44 3.97 7.61 11.49
C GLU A 44 4.42 6.28 12.11
N ARG A 45 5.47 6.28 12.94
CA ARG A 45 5.94 5.07 13.63
C ARG A 45 4.88 4.48 14.56
N ARG A 46 4.15 5.33 15.27
CA ARG A 46 3.07 4.90 16.16
C ARG A 46 1.89 4.31 15.39
N VAL A 47 1.40 5.00 14.36
CA VAL A 47 0.30 4.53 13.49
C VAL A 47 0.68 3.18 12.89
N GLY A 48 1.88 3.06 12.31
CA GLY A 48 2.37 1.80 11.76
C GLY A 48 2.37 0.67 12.79
N ALA A 49 2.92 0.90 13.98
CA ALA A 49 3.01 -0.11 15.03
C ALA A 49 1.63 -0.55 15.56
N GLU A 50 0.68 0.37 15.72
CA GLU A 50 -0.66 0.06 16.20
C GLU A 50 -1.53 -0.66 15.17
N GLU A 51 -1.35 -0.36 13.88
CA GLU A 51 -2.11 -0.95 12.78
C GLU A 51 -1.51 -2.26 12.26
N HIS A 52 -0.20 -2.49 12.46
CA HIS A 52 0.49 -3.70 12.02
C HIS A 52 -0.21 -5.02 12.40
N PRO A 53 -0.55 -5.28 13.67
CA PRO A 53 -1.25 -6.51 14.04
C PRO A 53 -2.66 -6.61 13.44
N LYS A 54 -3.32 -5.47 13.18
CA LYS A 54 -4.65 -5.43 12.54
C LYS A 54 -4.56 -5.80 11.07
N MET A 55 -3.58 -5.26 10.35
CA MET A 55 -3.34 -5.62 8.94
C MET A 55 -2.96 -7.10 8.81
N ILE A 56 -2.09 -7.61 9.68
CA ILE A 56 -1.79 -9.05 9.70
C ILE A 56 -3.08 -9.87 9.85
N LYS A 57 -3.95 -9.50 10.80
CA LYS A 57 -5.22 -10.21 11.02
C LYS A 57 -6.18 -10.12 9.83
N GLU A 58 -6.31 -8.94 9.23
CA GLU A 58 -7.22 -8.70 8.11
C GLU A 58 -6.86 -9.54 6.88
N PHE A 59 -5.56 -9.70 6.61
CA PHE A 59 -5.04 -10.40 5.43
C PHE A 59 -4.63 -11.85 5.71
N GLY A 60 -5.38 -12.54 6.58
CA GLY A 60 -5.23 -13.98 6.78
C GLY A 60 -4.02 -14.41 7.65
N GLY A 61 -3.37 -13.46 8.32
CA GLY A 61 -2.19 -13.71 9.14
C GLY A 61 -0.88 -13.55 8.37
N ALA A 62 0.23 -13.60 9.11
CA ALA A 62 1.55 -13.68 8.52
C ALA A 62 1.75 -15.09 7.96
N TYR A 63 2.32 -15.20 6.76
CA TYR A 63 2.55 -16.50 6.15
C TYR A 63 3.60 -17.31 6.92
N GLY A 64 3.33 -18.61 7.13
CA GLY A 64 4.10 -19.45 8.05
C GLY A 64 5.49 -19.85 7.55
N ASP A 65 5.80 -19.68 6.27
CA ASP A 65 7.07 -20.13 5.68
C ASP A 65 8.25 -19.22 6.08
N ALA A 66 9.13 -19.75 6.93
CA ALA A 66 10.29 -19.02 7.43
C ALA A 66 11.33 -18.70 6.34
N LYS A 67 11.48 -19.57 5.34
CA LYS A 67 12.42 -19.41 4.24
C LYS A 67 11.97 -18.26 3.33
N LEU A 68 10.71 -18.28 2.90
CA LEU A 68 10.14 -17.22 2.08
C LEU A 68 10.13 -15.87 2.82
N ARG A 69 9.80 -15.85 4.11
CA ARG A 69 9.88 -14.63 4.93
C ARG A 69 11.29 -14.07 5.01
N ALA A 70 12.28 -14.93 5.24
CA ALA A 70 13.68 -14.51 5.27
C ALA A 70 14.12 -13.97 3.89
N TYR A 71 13.70 -14.61 2.80
CA TYR A 71 13.98 -14.16 1.44
C TYR A 71 13.42 -12.76 1.15
N VAL A 72 12.12 -12.55 1.36
CA VAL A 72 11.48 -11.24 1.17
C VAL A 72 12.13 -10.16 2.04
N HIS A 73 12.48 -10.50 3.29
CA HIS A 73 13.19 -9.58 4.18
C HIS A 73 14.60 -9.23 3.66
N ARG A 74 15.35 -10.19 3.08
CA ARG A 74 16.66 -9.90 2.47
C ARG A 74 16.53 -8.96 1.27
N VAL A 75 15.60 -9.24 0.36
CA VAL A 75 15.36 -8.41 -0.84
C VAL A 75 14.90 -7.00 -0.44
N GLY A 76 13.91 -6.90 0.45
CA GLY A 76 13.40 -5.63 0.95
C GLY A 76 14.48 -4.77 1.62
N ASN A 77 15.30 -5.36 2.51
CA ASN A 77 16.39 -4.61 3.14
C ASN A 77 17.47 -4.18 2.15
N LYS A 78 17.82 -5.01 1.18
CA LYS A 78 18.77 -4.64 0.12
C LYS A 78 18.31 -3.37 -0.62
N LEU A 79 17.02 -3.25 -0.89
CA LEU A 79 16.41 -2.06 -1.50
C LEU A 79 16.36 -0.86 -0.54
N ALA A 80 15.95 -1.08 0.71
CA ALA A 80 15.85 -0.02 1.72
C ALA A 80 17.21 0.62 2.03
N GLN A 81 18.29 -0.16 2.05
CA GLN A 81 19.64 0.33 2.31
C GLN A 81 20.19 1.27 1.22
N VAL A 82 19.63 1.21 0.00
CA VAL A 82 20.03 2.08 -1.12
C VAL A 82 19.05 3.23 -1.37
N SER A 83 18.02 3.37 -0.53
CA SER A 83 17.08 4.49 -0.58
C SER A 83 17.65 5.74 0.11
N GLU A 84 16.95 6.86 0.01
CA GLU A 84 17.31 8.09 0.74
C GLU A 84 16.91 8.06 2.23
N THR A 85 16.32 6.96 2.72
CA THR A 85 15.97 6.77 4.14
C THR A 85 16.48 5.43 4.68
N PRO A 86 17.81 5.16 4.67
CA PRO A 86 18.36 3.89 5.13
C PRO A 86 18.21 3.68 6.66
N ASP A 87 17.99 4.76 7.42
CA ASP A 87 17.82 4.74 8.88
C ASP A 87 16.39 4.42 9.32
N VAL A 88 15.42 4.35 8.39
CA VAL A 88 14.06 3.92 8.70
C VAL A 88 14.07 2.42 8.97
N ALA A 89 13.49 2.01 10.10
CA ALA A 89 13.36 0.61 10.46
C ALA A 89 12.25 -0.07 9.64
N PHE A 90 12.60 -0.60 8.47
CA PHE A 90 11.65 -1.32 7.62
C PHE A 90 11.29 -2.70 8.19
N THR A 91 10.00 -3.02 8.16
CA THR A 91 9.46 -4.34 8.51
C THR A 91 8.73 -4.92 7.31
N PHE A 92 9.29 -5.95 6.70
CA PHE A 92 8.69 -6.64 5.55
C PHE A 92 7.88 -7.85 6.01
N THR A 93 6.60 -7.91 5.63
CA THR A 93 5.68 -8.97 6.05
C THR A 93 5.05 -9.65 4.85
N VAL A 94 5.21 -10.98 4.77
CA VAL A 94 4.47 -11.80 3.81
C VAL A 94 3.11 -12.14 4.41
N LEU A 95 2.04 -11.72 3.75
CA LEU A 95 0.66 -11.94 4.16
C LEU A 95 0.11 -13.22 3.54
N ASN A 96 -0.65 -13.97 4.33
CA ASN A 96 -1.30 -15.20 3.93
C ASN A 96 -2.62 -14.94 3.19
N ASP A 97 -2.55 -14.15 2.12
CA ASP A 97 -3.67 -13.83 1.22
C ASP A 97 -3.31 -14.24 -0.21
N ASP A 98 -4.28 -14.82 -0.93
CA ASP A 98 -4.13 -15.28 -2.30
C ASP A 98 -4.36 -14.18 -3.34
N LYS A 99 -4.91 -13.03 -2.92
CA LYS A 99 -5.10 -11.86 -3.79
C LYS A 99 -3.75 -11.24 -4.14
N VAL A 100 -3.62 -10.69 -5.35
CA VAL A 100 -2.44 -9.93 -5.78
C VAL A 100 -2.45 -8.56 -5.12
N ASN A 101 -1.66 -8.38 -4.06
CA ASN A 101 -1.56 -7.11 -3.36
C ASN A 101 -0.19 -6.86 -2.69
N ALA A 102 0.15 -5.59 -2.55
CA ALA A 102 1.23 -5.07 -1.71
C ALA A 102 0.85 -3.65 -1.28
N PHE A 103 1.33 -3.23 -0.12
CA PHE A 103 1.11 -1.89 0.40
C PHE A 103 2.10 -1.58 1.53
N ALA A 104 2.22 -0.31 1.88
CA ALA A 104 2.95 0.15 3.05
C ALA A 104 2.05 0.89 4.04
N LEU A 105 2.33 0.71 5.34
CA LEU A 105 1.88 1.64 6.37
C LEU A 105 3.00 2.64 6.70
N PRO A 106 2.65 3.80 7.28
CA PRO A 106 3.64 4.72 7.82
C PRO A 106 4.60 4.05 8.79
N GLY A 107 5.81 4.58 8.92
CA GLY A 107 6.81 4.07 9.86
C GLY A 107 7.60 2.85 9.38
N GLY A 108 7.49 2.46 8.10
CA GLY A 108 8.35 1.45 7.48
C GLY A 108 7.77 0.05 7.39
N TYR A 109 6.48 -0.16 7.64
CA TYR A 109 5.87 -1.48 7.50
C TYR A 109 5.44 -1.72 6.06
N VAL A 110 6.00 -2.72 5.40
CA VAL A 110 5.72 -3.08 4.01
C VAL A 110 5.16 -4.50 3.96
N TYR A 111 4.08 -4.68 3.20
CA TYR A 111 3.36 -5.93 3.09
C TYR A 111 3.33 -6.41 1.66
N ILE A 112 3.42 -7.72 1.48
CA ILE A 112 3.31 -8.39 0.19
C ILE A 112 2.52 -9.69 0.39
N THR A 113 1.54 -9.96 -0.47
CA THR A 113 0.74 -11.18 -0.36
C THR A 113 1.38 -12.35 -1.11
N ARG A 114 1.01 -13.59 -0.74
CA ARG A 114 1.35 -14.79 -1.53
C ARG A 114 0.86 -14.68 -2.97
N GLY A 115 -0.34 -14.13 -3.17
CA GLY A 115 -0.88 -13.89 -4.50
C GLY A 115 0.04 -13.04 -5.37
N LEU A 116 0.61 -11.97 -4.82
CA LEU A 116 1.52 -11.10 -5.56
C LEU A 116 2.83 -11.81 -5.88
N ILE A 117 3.41 -12.51 -4.90
CA ILE A 117 4.62 -13.31 -5.10
C ILE A 117 4.39 -14.36 -6.20
N ALA A 118 3.23 -15.03 -6.21
CA ALA A 118 2.89 -16.01 -7.23
C ALA A 118 2.73 -15.43 -8.64
N LEU A 119 2.39 -14.13 -8.76
CA LEU A 119 2.29 -13.44 -10.05
C LEU A 119 3.66 -13.04 -10.62
N ALA A 120 4.63 -12.76 -9.74
CA ALA A 120 5.99 -12.41 -10.15
C ALA A 120 6.70 -13.61 -10.80
N ALA A 121 7.48 -13.38 -11.86
CA ALA A 121 8.21 -14.45 -12.55
C ALA A 121 9.71 -14.51 -12.22
N ASN A 122 10.20 -13.59 -11.40
CA ASN A 122 11.60 -13.49 -10.97
C ASN A 122 11.75 -12.52 -9.78
N GLU A 123 12.92 -12.51 -9.14
CA GLU A 123 13.21 -11.65 -7.99
C GLU A 123 13.06 -10.16 -8.33
N ALA A 124 13.55 -9.71 -9.49
CA ALA A 124 13.53 -8.30 -9.85
C ALA A 124 12.12 -7.71 -9.99
N GLU A 125 11.14 -8.51 -10.43
CA GLU A 125 9.73 -8.09 -10.49
C GLU A 125 9.15 -7.91 -9.08
N MET A 126 9.39 -8.87 -8.18
CA MET A 126 9.00 -8.76 -6.76
C MET A 126 9.71 -7.57 -6.09
N ALA A 127 11.01 -7.41 -6.34
CA ALA A 127 11.82 -6.30 -5.87
C ALA A 127 11.28 -4.96 -6.37
N GLY A 128 10.76 -4.90 -7.60
CA GLY A 128 10.18 -3.67 -8.16
C GLY A 128 8.95 -3.21 -7.38
N VAL A 129 8.10 -4.14 -6.96
CA VAL A 129 6.95 -3.85 -6.08
C VAL A 129 7.43 -3.38 -4.71
N LEU A 130 8.38 -4.08 -4.09
CA LEU A 130 8.91 -3.66 -2.79
C LEU A 130 9.58 -2.28 -2.87
N ALA A 131 10.30 -1.99 -3.95
CA ALA A 131 10.95 -0.72 -4.20
C ALA A 131 9.94 0.42 -4.35
N HIS A 132 8.81 0.16 -5.02
CA HIS A 132 7.68 1.08 -5.13
C HIS A 132 7.10 1.43 -3.75
N GLU A 133 6.84 0.43 -2.92
CA GLU A 133 6.34 0.63 -1.56
C GLU A 133 7.34 1.38 -0.66
N ILE A 134 8.63 1.08 -0.78
CA ILE A 134 9.70 1.85 -0.12
C ILE A 134 9.69 3.31 -0.62
N GLY A 135 9.41 3.54 -1.90
CA GLY A 135 9.21 4.87 -2.47
C GLY A 135 8.11 5.67 -1.77
N HIS A 136 6.94 5.05 -1.55
CA HIS A 136 5.85 5.67 -0.78
C HIS A 136 6.23 6.06 0.64
N VAL A 137 6.97 5.18 1.34
CA VAL A 137 7.47 5.46 2.69
C VAL A 137 8.51 6.58 2.67
N THR A 138 9.46 6.54 1.73
CA THR A 138 10.54 7.54 1.59
C THR A 138 9.95 8.93 1.34
N ALA A 139 8.97 9.02 0.45
CA ALA A 139 8.29 10.27 0.11
C ALA A 139 7.21 10.68 1.14
N ARG A 140 6.98 9.87 2.17
CA ARG A 140 5.96 10.08 3.22
C ARG A 140 4.56 10.33 2.65
N HIS A 141 4.20 9.61 1.58
CA HIS A 141 2.94 9.83 0.85
C HIS A 141 1.69 9.69 1.73
N THR A 142 1.70 8.79 2.70
CA THR A 142 0.60 8.66 3.66
C THR A 142 0.46 9.89 4.56
N ALA A 143 1.57 10.44 5.07
CA ALA A 143 1.55 11.66 5.88
C ALA A 143 1.04 12.87 5.08
N GLN A 144 1.41 12.96 3.80
CA GLN A 144 0.90 13.99 2.90
C GLN A 144 -0.62 13.92 2.73
N ARG A 145 -1.14 12.70 2.50
CA ARG A 145 -2.57 12.46 2.31
C ARG A 145 -3.37 12.68 3.58
N TYR A 146 -2.87 12.17 4.70
CA TYR A 146 -3.45 12.41 6.02
C TYR A 146 -3.56 13.91 6.29
N SER A 147 -2.47 14.65 6.05
CA SER A 147 -2.43 16.09 6.31
C SER A 147 -3.38 16.85 5.39
N THR A 148 -3.41 16.51 4.10
CA THR A 148 -4.33 17.11 3.13
C THR A 148 -5.80 16.87 3.51
N ALA A 149 -6.15 15.66 3.91
CA ALA A 149 -7.51 15.33 4.30
C ALA A 149 -7.91 16.02 5.62
N MET A 150 -6.97 16.13 6.58
CA MET A 150 -7.19 16.89 7.81
C MET A 150 -7.36 18.40 7.53
N ALA A 151 -6.54 18.98 6.65
CA ALA A 151 -6.68 20.38 6.24
C ALA A 151 -8.03 20.65 5.56
N ALA A 152 -8.50 19.74 4.69
CA ALA A 152 -9.81 19.86 4.05
C ALA A 152 -10.94 19.85 5.08
N ASN A 153 -10.90 18.91 6.04
CA ASN A 153 -11.88 18.84 7.13
C ASN A 153 -11.89 20.12 7.98
N LEU A 154 -10.72 20.69 8.26
CA LEU A 154 -10.62 21.95 9.00
C LEU A 154 -11.10 23.15 8.19
N GLY A 155 -10.85 23.17 6.88
CA GLY A 155 -11.40 24.19 5.99
C GLY A 155 -12.93 24.20 5.99
N LEU A 156 -13.55 23.02 5.98
CA LEU A 156 -15.01 22.88 6.11
C LEU A 156 -15.49 23.35 7.49
N MET A 157 -14.79 22.99 8.57
CA MET A 157 -15.13 23.48 9.92
C MET A 157 -15.02 24.99 10.03
N VAL A 158 -13.98 25.63 9.47
CA VAL A 158 -13.83 27.10 9.51
C VAL A 158 -14.94 27.81 8.73
N LEU A 159 -15.41 27.23 7.62
CA LEU A 159 -16.61 27.70 6.91
C LEU A 159 -17.88 27.59 7.79
N ASP A 160 -17.98 26.52 8.60
CA ASP A 160 -19.04 26.31 9.58
C ASP A 160 -18.86 27.09 10.90
N VAL A 161 -17.67 27.64 11.19
CA VAL A 161 -17.36 28.43 12.42
C VAL A 161 -17.83 29.89 12.30
N ILE A 162 -18.43 30.28 11.17
CA ILE A 162 -19.43 31.37 11.19
C ILE A 162 -20.63 30.97 12.08
N GLY A 163 -20.77 29.70 12.49
CA GLY A 163 -21.82 29.17 13.38
C GLY A 163 -21.44 28.21 14.52
N SER A 164 -20.24 27.59 14.62
CA SER A 164 -19.94 26.69 15.77
C SER A 164 -18.45 26.54 16.16
N GLN A 165 -18.17 26.38 17.46
CA GLN A 165 -16.84 26.06 18.02
C GLN A 165 -16.53 24.56 17.86
N ALA A 166 -16.01 24.12 16.71
CA ALA A 166 -15.43 22.79 16.58
C ALA A 166 -13.90 22.85 16.73
N GLY A 167 -13.36 22.15 17.73
CA GLY A 167 -11.92 22.07 17.99
C GLY A 167 -11.19 21.08 17.07
N LEU A 168 -9.89 21.32 16.87
CA LEU A 168 -9.00 20.45 16.09
C LEU A 168 -8.94 19.01 16.67
N PRO A 169 -9.02 17.96 15.82
CA PRO A 169 -8.67 16.59 16.21
C PRO A 169 -7.26 16.57 16.82
N SER A 170 -7.14 16.32 18.12
CA SER A 170 -5.86 16.39 18.85
C SER A 170 -5.60 15.16 19.73
N GLY A 171 -6.47 14.15 19.65
CA GLY A 171 -6.33 12.89 20.40
C GLY A 171 -5.56 11.83 19.62
N VAL A 172 -4.62 11.15 20.29
CA VAL A 172 -3.79 10.07 19.72
C VAL A 172 -4.61 9.00 18.99
N GLY A 173 -5.75 8.58 19.55
CA GLY A 173 -6.61 7.57 18.93
C GLY A 173 -7.27 7.99 17.60
N GLN A 174 -7.51 9.30 17.40
CA GLN A 174 -8.07 9.82 16.15
C GLN A 174 -7.01 9.85 15.05
N ILE A 175 -5.76 10.20 15.39
CA ILE A 175 -4.63 10.17 14.46
C ILE A 175 -4.38 8.75 13.95
N VAL A 176 -4.44 7.76 14.85
CA VAL A 176 -4.25 6.35 14.49
C VAL A 176 -5.35 5.87 13.55
N GLY A 177 -6.62 6.03 13.94
CA GLY A 177 -7.74 5.57 13.12
C GLY A 177 -7.79 6.22 11.73
N PHE A 178 -7.60 7.54 11.66
CA PHE A 178 -7.62 8.26 10.39
C PHE A 178 -6.34 8.06 9.56
N GLY A 179 -5.18 7.88 10.21
CA GLY A 179 -3.91 7.51 9.58
C GLY A 179 -3.98 6.15 8.89
N ALA A 180 -4.59 5.16 9.55
CA ALA A 180 -4.84 3.84 8.97
C ALA A 180 -5.72 3.94 7.72
N GLN A 181 -6.83 4.67 7.81
CA GLN A 181 -7.72 4.91 6.66
C GLN A 181 -6.98 5.63 5.52
N ALA A 182 -6.11 6.58 5.85
CA ALA A 182 -5.29 7.29 4.88
C ALA A 182 -4.23 6.40 4.21
N ALA A 183 -3.74 5.34 4.84
CA ALA A 183 -2.89 4.37 4.17
C ALA A 183 -3.67 3.53 3.14
N LEU A 184 -4.97 3.32 3.34
CA LEU A 184 -5.80 2.43 2.53
C LEU A 184 -6.55 3.12 1.38
N MET A 185 -6.68 4.45 1.34
CA MET A 185 -7.25 5.11 0.14
C MET A 185 -6.25 5.09 -1.04
N GLY A 186 -6.68 5.42 -2.26
CA GLY A 186 -5.79 5.50 -3.42
C GLY A 186 -4.81 6.68 -3.37
N TYR A 187 -3.61 6.48 -3.92
CA TYR A 187 -2.62 7.54 -4.10
C TYR A 187 -2.96 8.45 -5.29
N SER A 188 -2.49 9.69 -5.24
CA SER A 188 -2.61 10.58 -6.40
C SER A 188 -1.71 10.12 -7.55
N ARG A 189 -1.99 10.59 -8.77
CA ARG A 189 -1.14 10.27 -9.95
C ARG A 189 0.30 10.71 -9.75
N ASP A 190 0.51 11.88 -9.15
CA ASP A 190 1.85 12.42 -8.88
C ASP A 190 2.60 11.56 -7.86
N GLN A 191 1.91 11.10 -6.81
CA GLN A 191 2.50 10.22 -5.80
C GLN A 191 2.89 8.85 -6.39
N GLU A 192 2.06 8.30 -7.29
CA GLU A 192 2.39 7.06 -7.98
C GLU A 192 3.59 7.23 -8.93
N LEU A 193 3.66 8.35 -9.68
CA LEU A 193 4.79 8.65 -10.55
C LEU A 193 6.09 8.86 -9.76
N GLU A 194 6.02 9.53 -8.60
CA GLU A 194 7.16 9.69 -7.70
C GLU A 194 7.61 8.34 -7.14
N ALA A 195 6.68 7.50 -6.69
CA ALA A 195 6.99 6.15 -6.22
C ALA A 195 7.58 5.24 -7.33
N ASP A 196 7.07 5.32 -8.56
CA ASP A 196 7.65 4.62 -9.72
C ASP A 196 9.08 5.07 -9.99
N MET A 197 9.34 6.38 -9.95
CA MET A 197 10.67 6.96 -10.14
C MET A 197 11.67 6.51 -9.08
N LEU A 198 11.25 6.49 -7.82
CA LEU A 198 12.05 6.01 -6.70
C LEU A 198 12.25 4.50 -6.78
N GLY A 199 11.22 3.74 -7.13
CA GLY A 199 11.28 2.30 -7.31
C GLY A 199 12.33 1.88 -8.35
N VAL A 200 12.29 2.49 -9.54
CA VAL A 200 13.29 2.27 -10.60
C VAL A 200 14.70 2.64 -10.13
N ARG A 201 14.85 3.78 -9.43
CA ARG A 201 16.13 4.21 -8.86
C ARG A 201 16.69 3.18 -7.88
N TYR A 202 15.86 2.65 -6.98
CA TYR A 202 16.30 1.68 -5.97
C TYR A 202 16.63 0.32 -6.58
N LEU A 203 15.86 -0.13 -7.57
CA LEU A 203 16.20 -1.31 -8.37
C LEU A 203 17.59 -1.17 -8.99
N ALA A 204 17.83 -0.06 -9.70
CA ALA A 204 19.10 0.20 -10.35
C ALA A 204 20.27 0.24 -9.34
N ARG A 205 20.11 0.93 -8.20
CA ARG A 205 21.12 0.98 -7.14
C ARG A 205 21.39 -0.37 -6.49
N ALA A 206 20.37 -1.23 -6.38
CA ALA A 206 20.48 -2.58 -5.84
C ALA A 206 20.98 -3.62 -6.87
N GLY A 207 21.23 -3.20 -8.12
CA GLY A 207 21.74 -4.07 -9.19
C GLY A 207 20.68 -4.92 -9.89
N TYR A 208 19.39 -4.63 -9.69
CA TYR A 208 18.28 -5.27 -10.39
C TYR A 208 18.02 -4.62 -11.74
N ASP A 209 17.41 -5.38 -12.65
CA ASP A 209 16.90 -4.85 -13.93
C ASP A 209 15.71 -3.90 -13.70
N PRO A 210 15.87 -2.59 -13.98
CA PRO A 210 14.77 -1.64 -13.85
C PRO A 210 13.56 -1.94 -14.74
N ALA A 211 13.76 -2.65 -15.86
CA ALA A 211 12.68 -3.05 -16.75
C ALA A 211 11.71 -4.04 -16.08
N ALA A 212 12.13 -4.72 -15.01
CA ALA A 212 11.28 -5.63 -14.25
C ALA A 212 10.03 -4.94 -13.68
N MET A 213 10.11 -3.65 -13.32
CA MET A 213 8.94 -2.89 -12.86
C MET A 213 7.88 -2.77 -13.97
N THR A 214 8.30 -2.44 -15.19
CA THR A 214 7.38 -2.37 -16.35
C THR A 214 6.80 -3.75 -16.72
N SER A 215 7.61 -4.80 -16.64
CA SER A 215 7.19 -6.19 -16.85
C SER A 215 6.09 -6.59 -15.86
N PHE A 216 6.29 -6.27 -14.58
CA PHE A 216 5.34 -6.60 -13.53
C PHE A 216 4.03 -5.81 -13.66
N LEU A 217 4.10 -4.51 -13.96
CA LEU A 217 2.90 -3.69 -14.21
C LEU A 217 2.04 -4.26 -15.35
N ALA A 218 2.66 -4.79 -16.41
CA ALA A 218 1.93 -5.45 -17.50
C ALA A 218 1.24 -6.74 -17.03
N LYS A 219 1.87 -7.54 -16.16
CA LYS A 219 1.25 -8.74 -15.57
C LYS A 219 0.08 -8.39 -14.65
N MET A 220 0.22 -7.33 -13.86
CA MET A 220 -0.88 -6.87 -13.02
C MET A 220 -2.09 -6.43 -13.85
N GLU A 221 -1.88 -5.74 -14.98
CA GLU A 221 -2.97 -5.40 -15.92
C GLU A 221 -3.63 -6.66 -16.48
N ALA A 222 -2.84 -7.61 -16.97
CA ALA A 222 -3.36 -8.86 -17.51
C ALA A 222 -4.15 -9.65 -16.46
N HIS A 223 -3.65 -9.69 -15.21
CA HIS A 223 -4.32 -10.32 -14.09
C HIS A 223 -5.63 -9.61 -13.74
N ALA A 224 -5.65 -8.27 -13.66
CA ALA A 224 -6.86 -7.50 -13.40
C ALA A 224 -7.93 -7.72 -14.49
N ALA A 225 -7.52 -7.76 -15.77
CA ALA A 225 -8.42 -8.08 -16.87
C ALA A 225 -9.01 -9.49 -16.78
N LEU A 226 -8.19 -10.47 -16.35
CA LEU A 226 -8.65 -11.83 -16.10
C LEU A 226 -9.66 -11.89 -14.94
N GLU A 227 -9.37 -11.25 -13.81
CA GLU A 227 -10.30 -11.15 -12.67
C GLU A 227 -11.63 -10.50 -13.10
N ALA A 228 -11.56 -9.38 -13.81
CA ALA A 228 -12.73 -8.66 -14.33
C ALA A 228 -13.59 -9.55 -15.25
N ALA A 229 -12.96 -10.34 -16.13
CA ALA A 229 -13.64 -11.29 -17.01
C ALA A 229 -14.30 -12.43 -16.22
N MET A 230 -13.61 -12.99 -15.20
CA MET A 230 -14.16 -14.03 -14.33
C MET A 230 -15.39 -13.55 -13.55
N LEU A 231 -15.45 -12.26 -13.21
CA LEU A 231 -16.58 -11.63 -12.53
C LEU A 231 -17.73 -11.23 -13.47
N GLY A 232 -17.62 -11.50 -14.77
CA GLY A 232 -18.58 -11.02 -15.77
C GLY A 232 -18.67 -9.50 -15.84
N LYS A 233 -17.63 -8.80 -15.38
CA LYS A 233 -17.52 -7.34 -15.34
C LYS A 233 -16.21 -6.90 -15.98
N PRO A 234 -16.05 -7.03 -17.31
CA PRO A 234 -14.79 -6.72 -18.00
C PRO A 234 -14.29 -5.28 -17.79
N ASN A 235 -15.18 -4.36 -17.37
CA ASN A 235 -14.85 -2.96 -17.07
C ASN A 235 -15.15 -2.57 -15.60
N GLY A 236 -15.33 -3.54 -14.69
CA GLY A 236 -15.66 -3.27 -13.28
C GLY A 236 -14.42 -3.06 -12.41
N PRO A 237 -14.51 -2.29 -11.31
CA PRO A 237 -13.42 -2.18 -10.35
C PRO A 237 -13.14 -3.55 -9.72
N THR A 238 -11.86 -3.92 -9.68
CA THR A 238 -11.34 -5.11 -9.02
C THR A 238 -10.75 -4.71 -7.67
N ASN A 239 -11.00 -5.50 -6.62
CA ASN A 239 -10.41 -5.30 -5.29
C ASN A 239 -8.97 -5.83 -5.25
N ASN A 240 -8.14 -5.34 -6.17
CA ASN A 240 -6.72 -5.67 -6.25
C ASN A 240 -5.88 -4.41 -6.01
N ILE A 241 -4.56 -4.55 -6.06
CA ILE A 241 -3.58 -3.46 -5.94
C ILE A 241 -3.88 -2.23 -6.82
N MET A 242 -4.60 -2.37 -7.94
CA MET A 242 -4.98 -1.24 -8.80
C MET A 242 -6.05 -0.32 -8.20
N SER A 243 -6.74 -0.75 -7.13
CA SER A 243 -7.66 0.11 -6.38
C SER A 243 -6.90 1.20 -5.60
N THR A 244 -5.73 0.87 -5.05
CA THR A 244 -4.89 1.82 -4.30
C THR A 244 -3.79 2.43 -5.16
N HIS A 245 -3.33 1.72 -6.19
CA HIS A 245 -2.28 2.13 -7.14
C HIS A 245 -2.78 2.10 -8.59
N PRO A 246 -3.64 3.05 -9.02
CA PRO A 246 -4.17 3.04 -10.37
C PRO A 246 -3.07 3.14 -11.43
N ARG A 247 -3.06 2.20 -12.38
CA ARG A 247 -2.18 2.27 -13.54
C ARG A 247 -2.65 3.34 -14.51
N THR A 248 -1.72 4.11 -15.07
CA THR A 248 -1.97 5.07 -16.14
C THR A 248 -0.98 4.84 -17.30
N GLY A 249 -1.36 5.21 -18.52
CA GLY A 249 -0.46 5.15 -19.68
C GLY A 249 0.84 5.95 -19.47
N GLU A 250 0.73 7.06 -18.75
CA GLU A 250 1.84 7.95 -18.37
C GLU A 250 2.86 7.24 -17.46
N ARG A 251 2.41 6.51 -16.43
CA ARG A 251 3.29 5.72 -15.55
C ARG A 251 4.12 4.71 -16.32
N ILE A 252 3.51 4.00 -17.27
CA ILE A 252 4.22 3.03 -18.10
C ILE A 252 5.27 3.71 -18.96
N GLN A 253 4.91 4.82 -19.63
CA GLN A 253 5.84 5.57 -20.48
C GLN A 253 7.03 6.06 -19.66
N GLN A 254 6.77 6.60 -18.47
CA GLN A 254 7.80 7.09 -17.58
C GLN A 254 8.71 5.95 -17.08
N ALA A 255 8.14 4.83 -16.64
CA ALA A 255 8.91 3.66 -16.21
C ALA A 255 9.77 3.09 -17.36
N VAL A 256 9.27 3.06 -18.60
CA VAL A 256 10.05 2.67 -19.79
C VAL A 256 11.21 3.63 -20.05
N VAL A 257 11.00 4.94 -19.89
CA VAL A 257 12.07 5.94 -20.06
C VAL A 257 13.15 5.75 -19.00
N LEU A 258 12.75 5.59 -17.73
CA LEU A 258 13.68 5.39 -16.62
C LEU A 258 14.46 4.07 -16.73
N ALA A 259 13.82 3.02 -17.23
CA ALA A 259 14.47 1.72 -17.44
C ALA A 259 15.54 1.72 -18.54
N ARG A 260 15.59 2.75 -19.39
CA ARG A 260 16.62 2.91 -20.43
C ARG A 260 17.87 3.63 -19.92
N LEU A 261 17.88 4.12 -18.69
CA LEU A 261 19.07 4.72 -18.09
C LEU A 261 20.13 3.62 -17.90
N PRO A 262 21.39 3.87 -18.30
CA PRO A 262 22.43 2.84 -18.28
C PRO A 262 22.66 2.31 -16.86
N ALA A 263 22.31 1.04 -16.64
CA ALA A 263 22.72 0.30 -15.45
C ALA A 263 24.20 -0.06 -15.60
N GLY A 264 25.05 0.36 -14.65
CA GLY A 264 26.51 0.18 -14.71
C GLY A 264 27.01 -1.26 -14.56
N SER A 265 26.14 -2.27 -14.68
CA SER A 265 26.44 -3.71 -14.56
C SER A 265 25.33 -4.52 -15.24
N PRO A 266 25.57 -5.79 -15.66
CA PRO A 266 24.49 -6.63 -16.19
C PRO A 266 23.42 -6.79 -15.11
N ALA A 267 22.24 -6.27 -15.40
CA ALA A 267 21.18 -6.16 -14.42
C ALA A 267 20.58 -7.53 -14.12
N VAL A 268 20.41 -7.84 -12.83
CA VAL A 268 19.99 -9.18 -12.38
C VAL A 268 18.46 -9.28 -12.38
N LEU A 269 17.93 -10.34 -12.98
CA LEU A 269 16.51 -10.72 -12.83
C LEU A 269 16.28 -11.68 -11.66
N GLY A 270 17.22 -12.58 -11.36
CA GLY A 270 17.14 -13.51 -10.22
C GLY A 270 16.04 -14.57 -10.36
N ARG A 271 15.79 -15.11 -11.57
CA ARG A 271 14.69 -16.06 -11.80
C ARG A 271 14.86 -17.39 -11.06
N ASP A 272 16.01 -18.04 -11.17
CA ASP A 272 16.19 -19.39 -10.64
C ASP A 272 16.20 -19.39 -9.10
N GLU A 273 16.86 -18.40 -8.49
CA GLU A 273 16.82 -18.17 -7.03
C GLU A 273 15.39 -17.91 -6.58
N PHE A 274 14.67 -17.01 -7.26
CA PHE A 274 13.27 -16.73 -6.94
C PHE A 274 12.39 -17.99 -6.98
N LEU A 275 12.49 -18.79 -8.04
CA LEU A 275 11.73 -20.04 -8.16
C LEU A 275 12.09 -21.04 -7.07
N ALA A 276 13.38 -21.13 -6.71
CA ALA A 276 13.81 -21.97 -5.61
C ALA A 276 13.28 -21.47 -4.25
N GLU A 277 13.18 -20.15 -4.05
CA GLU A 277 12.73 -19.53 -2.79
C GLU A 277 11.21 -19.64 -2.59
N ILE A 278 10.42 -19.66 -3.67
CA ILE A 278 8.96 -19.85 -3.61
C ILE A 278 8.51 -21.31 -3.72
N ASP A 279 9.44 -22.25 -3.94
CA ASP A 279 9.12 -23.68 -4.00
C ASP A 279 8.52 -24.15 -2.67
N GLY A 280 7.34 -24.78 -2.73
CA GLY A 280 6.53 -25.15 -1.58
C GLY A 280 5.56 -24.08 -1.08
N MET A 281 5.56 -22.86 -1.66
CA MET A 281 4.55 -21.85 -1.33
C MET A 281 3.14 -22.30 -1.75
N VAL A 282 2.17 -22.17 -0.84
CA VAL A 282 0.76 -22.44 -1.16
C VAL A 282 0.27 -21.47 -2.24
N PHE A 283 -0.30 -22.00 -3.32
CA PHE A 283 -0.95 -21.22 -4.37
C PHE A 283 -2.47 -21.24 -4.21
N GLY A 284 -3.09 -20.06 -4.27
CA GLY A 284 -4.53 -19.90 -4.05
C GLY A 284 -4.89 -19.93 -2.55
N ASP A 285 -6.09 -20.44 -2.26
CA ASP A 285 -6.64 -20.48 -0.92
C ASP A 285 -5.78 -21.29 0.06
N ASP A 286 -5.68 -20.81 1.31
CA ASP A 286 -5.07 -21.57 2.40
C ASP A 286 -6.06 -22.63 2.93
N PRO A 287 -5.70 -23.93 2.99
CA PRO A 287 -6.56 -24.97 3.56
C PRO A 287 -7.07 -24.71 4.98
N ASP A 288 -6.30 -23.99 5.80
CA ASP A 288 -6.69 -23.63 7.17
C ASP A 288 -7.78 -22.55 7.20
N GLN A 289 -7.97 -21.82 6.08
CA GLN A 289 -9.03 -20.83 5.85
C GLN A 289 -10.12 -21.33 4.90
N GLY A 290 -10.05 -22.61 4.50
CA GLY A 290 -10.91 -23.23 3.51
C GLY A 290 -10.51 -22.95 2.06
N VAL A 291 -10.98 -23.79 1.15
CA VAL A 291 -10.54 -23.87 -0.25
C VAL A 291 -11.73 -23.80 -1.19
N ARG A 292 -11.61 -22.98 -2.23
CA ARG A 292 -12.55 -22.91 -3.35
C ARG A 292 -12.12 -23.87 -4.45
N ARG A 293 -13.07 -24.65 -4.94
CA ARG A 293 -12.91 -25.53 -6.11
C ARG A 293 -14.09 -25.34 -7.05
N GLY A 294 -13.95 -24.41 -7.99
CA GLY A 294 -15.04 -24.01 -8.87
C GLY A 294 -16.19 -23.39 -8.09
N GLN A 295 -17.32 -24.10 -7.99
CA GLN A 295 -18.50 -23.66 -7.22
C GLN A 295 -18.59 -24.30 -5.83
N GLU A 296 -17.63 -25.16 -5.46
CA GLU A 296 -17.58 -25.78 -4.14
C GLU A 296 -16.66 -24.98 -3.22
N PHE A 297 -17.07 -24.80 -1.96
CA PHE A 297 -16.21 -24.37 -0.86
C PHE A 297 -16.05 -25.52 0.12
N ILE A 298 -14.81 -25.77 0.57
CA ILE A 298 -14.46 -26.86 1.47
C ILE A 298 -13.64 -26.28 2.62
N HIS A 299 -14.01 -26.54 3.87
CA HIS A 299 -13.19 -26.19 5.03
C HIS A 299 -12.74 -27.47 5.77
N PRO A 300 -11.53 -27.98 5.51
CA PRO A 300 -11.04 -29.22 6.11
C PRO A 300 -11.05 -29.19 7.65
N GLY A 301 -10.56 -28.11 8.25
CA GLY A 301 -10.49 -27.96 9.71
C GLY A 301 -11.84 -27.95 10.43
N LEU A 302 -12.87 -27.35 9.83
CA LEU A 302 -14.23 -27.27 10.39
C LEU A 302 -15.14 -28.41 9.92
N GLY A 303 -14.70 -29.24 8.96
CA GLY A 303 -15.41 -30.44 8.52
C GLY A 303 -16.68 -30.17 7.70
N PHE A 304 -16.80 -29.02 7.04
CA PHE A 304 -17.95 -28.72 6.18
C PHE A 304 -17.56 -28.38 4.74
N ARG A 305 -18.54 -28.54 3.85
CA ARG A 305 -18.48 -28.08 2.47
C ARG A 305 -19.86 -27.65 2.00
N PHE A 306 -19.91 -26.74 1.04
CA PHE A 306 -21.15 -26.36 0.36
C PHE A 306 -20.87 -26.02 -1.10
N GLN A 307 -21.92 -26.06 -1.91
CA GLN A 307 -21.86 -25.69 -3.33
C GLN A 307 -22.76 -24.49 -3.59
N VAL A 308 -22.25 -23.49 -4.31
CA VAL A 308 -23.05 -22.34 -4.75
C VAL A 308 -23.71 -22.63 -6.11
N PRO A 309 -24.83 -21.97 -6.44
CA PRO A 309 -25.49 -22.19 -7.72
C PRO A 309 -24.64 -21.75 -8.93
N PRO A 310 -24.91 -22.28 -10.13
CA PRO A 310 -24.28 -21.81 -11.36
C PRO A 310 -24.44 -20.31 -11.56
N GLY A 311 -23.39 -19.65 -12.04
CA GLY A 311 -23.34 -18.20 -12.22
C GLY A 311 -22.98 -17.40 -10.97
N PHE A 312 -22.71 -18.07 -9.84
CA PHE A 312 -22.09 -17.44 -8.67
C PHE A 312 -20.57 -17.56 -8.70
N THR A 313 -19.87 -16.52 -8.24
CA THR A 313 -18.44 -16.52 -7.98
C THR A 313 -18.17 -16.50 -6.48
N LEU A 314 -17.33 -17.43 -6.01
CA LEU A 314 -16.92 -17.56 -4.61
C LEU A 314 -15.69 -16.70 -4.28
N PHE A 315 -15.77 -16.00 -3.16
CA PHE A 315 -14.69 -15.23 -2.57
C PHE A 315 -14.45 -15.75 -1.15
N ASN A 316 -13.24 -16.25 -0.90
CA ASN A 316 -12.83 -16.66 0.42
C ASN A 316 -12.18 -15.49 1.17
N ALA A 317 -12.47 -15.35 2.45
CA ALA A 317 -11.83 -14.42 3.35
C ALA A 317 -11.67 -15.08 4.73
N PRO A 318 -10.72 -14.63 5.57
CA PRO A 318 -10.36 -15.34 6.81
C PRO A 318 -11.51 -15.61 7.79
N GLN A 319 -12.57 -14.79 7.74
CA GLN A 319 -13.73 -14.89 8.65
C GLN A 319 -15.07 -15.11 7.93
N ARG A 320 -15.07 -15.16 6.60
CA ARG A 320 -16.31 -15.29 5.82
C ARG A 320 -16.06 -15.77 4.41
N VAL A 321 -17.05 -16.46 3.84
CA VAL A 321 -17.11 -16.80 2.43
C VAL A 321 -18.29 -16.09 1.81
N VAL A 322 -18.05 -15.38 0.70
CA VAL A 322 -19.08 -14.64 -0.02
C VAL A 322 -19.24 -15.22 -1.41
N ALA A 323 -20.47 -15.55 -1.81
CA ALA A 323 -20.80 -15.87 -3.19
C ALA A 323 -21.56 -14.70 -3.82
N ARG A 324 -21.06 -14.17 -4.94
CA ARG A 324 -21.75 -13.13 -5.71
C ARG A 324 -22.37 -13.74 -6.95
N GLY A 325 -23.67 -13.51 -7.14
CA GLY A 325 -24.43 -14.03 -8.27
C GLY A 325 -25.03 -12.93 -9.15
N PRO A 326 -25.89 -13.32 -10.12
CA PRO A 326 -26.63 -12.41 -10.98
C PRO A 326 -27.44 -11.39 -10.20
N LYS A 327 -27.73 -10.23 -10.80
CA LYS A 327 -28.55 -9.15 -10.18
C LYS A 327 -28.04 -8.69 -8.81
N GLN A 328 -26.72 -8.76 -8.58
CA GLN A 328 -26.09 -8.38 -7.30
C GLN A 328 -26.53 -9.23 -6.10
N SER A 329 -27.04 -10.45 -6.32
CA SER A 329 -27.35 -11.38 -5.24
C SER A 329 -26.09 -11.79 -4.47
N LEU A 330 -26.21 -11.89 -3.15
CA LEU A 330 -25.13 -12.26 -2.24
C LEU A 330 -25.55 -13.46 -1.40
N ILE A 331 -24.67 -14.44 -1.28
CA ILE A 331 -24.73 -15.47 -0.24
C ILE A 331 -23.52 -15.23 0.66
N ILE A 332 -23.74 -15.12 1.97
CA ILE A 332 -22.68 -14.87 2.95
C ILE A 332 -22.72 -16.00 3.97
N PHE A 333 -21.59 -16.66 4.14
CA PHE A 333 -21.34 -17.60 5.23
C PHE A 333 -20.26 -16.97 6.11
N ASP A 334 -20.60 -16.62 7.34
CA ASP A 334 -19.68 -16.02 8.30
C ASP A 334 -19.73 -16.74 9.65
N MET A 335 -18.76 -16.42 10.51
CA MET A 335 -18.59 -16.99 11.84
C MET A 335 -19.26 -16.12 12.92
N ALA A 336 -20.42 -15.51 12.62
CA ALA A 336 -21.13 -14.57 13.50
C ALA A 336 -21.21 -15.00 14.98
#